data_AF-A0A3D0DZB4-F1
#
_entry.id   AF-A0A3D0DZB4-F1
#
_cell.length_a   1.000
_cell.length_b   1.000
_cell.length_c   1.000
_cell.angle_alpha   90.00
_cell.angle_beta   90.00
_cell.angle_gamma   90.00
#
_symmetry.space_group_name_H-M   'P 1'
#
loop_
_entity.id
_entity.type
_entity.pdbx_description
1 polymer ?
#
loop_
_entity_poly.entity_id
_entity_poly.type
_entity_poly.pdbx_seq_one_letter_code
_entity_poly.pdbx_strand_id
1 'polypeptide(L)' 'DIGLAAEDHEVLLTVSDSGVGIAPDLLPHVFDVFVQGSISLDRAQGGLGIGLSLVRRLVELHGGSVSATS' A
#
# COMPACT_ATOMS: atom_id res chain seq x y z
N ASP A 1 -6.19 -9.96 6.46
CA ASP A 1 -7.63 -9.68 6.55
C ASP A 1 -8.02 -8.75 5.42
N ILE A 2 -9.19 -8.97 4.81
CA ILE A 2 -9.69 -8.15 3.70
C ILE A 2 -11.15 -7.82 4.01
N GLY A 3 -11.47 -6.53 4.05
CA GLY A 3 -12.81 -6.01 4.32
C GLY A 3 -13.33 -5.16 3.16
N LEU A 4 -14.64 -5.19 2.95
CA LEU A 4 -15.35 -4.36 1.98
C LEU A 4 -16.54 -3.69 2.68
N ALA A 5 -16.69 -2.38 2.50
CA ALA A 5 -17.85 -1.62 2.92
C ALA A 5 -18.33 -0.73 1.76
N ALA A 6 -19.65 -0.57 1.63
CA ALA A 6 -20.23 0.39 0.72
C ALA A 6 -20.44 1.71 1.46
N GLU A 7 -19.98 2.82 0.87
CA GLU A 7 -20.16 4.17 1.41
C GLU A 7 -20.78 5.03 0.31
N ASP A 8 -22.08 5.30 0.42
CA ASP A 8 -22.89 6.03 -0.57
C ASP A 8 -22.67 5.56 -2.03
N HIS A 9 -21.80 6.24 -2.77
CA HIS A 9 -21.48 5.98 -4.18
C HIS A 9 -20.09 5.33 -4.39
N GLU A 10 -19.42 4.96 -3.31
CA GLU A 10 -18.07 4.40 -3.31
C GLU A 10 -18.02 3.07 -2.55
N VAL A 11 -16.90 2.36 -2.71
CA VAL A 11 -16.60 1.13 -2.00
C VAL A 11 -15.27 1.29 -1.28
N LEU A 12 -15.27 1.14 0.04
CA LEU A 12 -14.08 1.10 0.85
C LEU A 12 -13.55 -0.34 0.92
N LEU A 13 -12.43 -0.59 0.24
CA LEU A 13 -11.65 -1.84 0.37
C LEU A 13 -10.53 -1.63 1.38
N THR A 14 -10.53 -2.42 2.45
CA THR A 14 -9.47 -2.43 3.46
C THR A 14 -8.68 -3.73 3.38
N VAL A 15 -7.35 -3.63 3.35
CA VAL A 15 -6.44 -4.77 3.48
C VAL A 15 -5.61 -4.57 4.74
N SER A 16 -5.58 -5.58 5.60
CA SER A 16 -4.84 -5.55 6.86
C SER A 16 -4.02 -6.82 7.02
N ASP A 17 -2.83 -6.71 7.58
CA ASP A 17 -1.99 -7.85 7.92
C ASP A 17 -1.45 -7.70 9.34
N SER A 18 -0.94 -8.80 9.89
CA SER A 18 -0.32 -8.83 11.23
C SER A 18 1.21 -8.89 11.13
N GLY A 19 1.77 -8.31 10.06
CA GLY A 19 3.20 -8.27 9.80
C GLY A 19 3.93 -7.24 10.66
N VAL A 20 5.18 -6.97 10.29
CA VAL A 20 6.08 -6.07 11.03
C VAL A 20 5.69 -4.59 10.95
N GLY A 21 4.70 -4.25 10.13
CA GLY A 21 4.28 -2.88 9.87
C GLY A 21 5.25 -2.08 9.00
N ILE A 22 5.02 -0.77 8.97
CA ILE A 22 5.73 0.20 8.15
C ILE A 22 6.28 1.31 9.06
N ALA A 23 7.54 1.67 8.88
CA ALA A 23 8.14 2.77 9.63
C ALA A 23 7.37 4.09 9.36
N PRO A 24 7.10 4.93 10.39
CA PRO A 24 6.34 6.16 10.23
C PRO A 24 6.89 7.10 9.16
N ASP A 25 8.22 7.22 9.06
CA ASP A 25 8.89 8.06 8.07
C ASP A 25 8.74 7.55 6.63
N LEU A 26 8.41 6.26 6.46
CA LEU A 26 8.20 5.65 5.16
C LEU A 26 6.75 5.78 4.69
N LEU A 27 5.77 5.83 5.61
CA LEU A 27 4.33 5.88 5.29
C LEU A 27 3.95 6.94 4.25
N PRO A 28 4.47 8.19 4.29
CA PRO A 28 4.18 9.20 3.27
C PRO A 28 4.67 8.82 1.87
N HIS A 29 5.67 7.94 1.77
CA HIS A 29 6.42 7.60 0.57
C HIS A 29 6.14 6.19 0.03
N VAL A 30 5.33 5.36 0.71
CA VAL A 30 5.15 3.93 0.34
C VAL A 30 4.57 3.72 -1.06
N PHE A 31 3.94 4.73 -1.64
CA PHE A 31 3.38 4.68 -2.99
C PHE A 31 4.30 5.31 -4.05
N ASP A 32 5.43 5.90 -3.65
CA ASP A 32 6.40 6.44 -4.59
C ASP A 32 7.12 5.29 -5.31
N VAL A 33 7.47 5.51 -6.58
CA VAL A 33 8.09 4.47 -7.41
C VAL A 33 9.47 4.12 -6.87
N PHE A 34 9.77 2.82 -6.78
CA PHE A 34 11.04 2.27 -6.27
C PHE A 34 11.29 2.45 -4.77
N VAL A 35 10.33 3.00 -4.00
CA VAL A 35 10.45 3.05 -2.55
C VAL A 35 10.31 1.65 -1.96
N GLN A 36 11.27 1.31 -1.10
CA GLN A 36 11.33 0.05 -0.37
C GLN A 36 11.66 0.36 1.10
N GLY A 37 11.01 -0.34 2.04
CA GLY A 37 11.40 -0.29 3.45
C GLY A 37 12.74 -0.98 3.69
N SER A 38 13.24 -0.91 4.92
CA SER A 38 14.48 -1.58 5.31
C SER A 38 14.42 -3.06 4.94
N ILE A 39 15.25 -3.46 3.99
CA ILE A 39 15.36 -4.84 3.53
C ILE A 39 16.08 -5.61 4.65
N SER A 40 15.33 -6.30 5.51
CA SER A 40 15.93 -7.33 6.37
C SER A 40 16.64 -8.33 5.46
N LEU A 41 17.85 -8.76 5.84
CA LEU A 41 18.72 -9.65 5.04
C LEU A 41 18.00 -10.94 4.57
N ASP A 42 16.92 -11.35 5.26
CA ASP A 42 16.06 -12.48 4.89
C ASP A 42 15.18 -12.24 3.65
N ARG A 43 15.03 -10.99 3.18
CA ARG A 43 14.35 -10.61 1.93
C ARG A 43 15.34 -10.39 0.79
N ALA A 44 16.27 -11.34 0.60
CA ALA A 44 17.19 -11.36 -0.55
C ALA A 44 16.49 -11.35 -1.93
N GLN A 45 15.17 -11.55 -1.98
CA GLN A 45 14.31 -11.35 -3.16
C GLN A 45 13.25 -10.25 -2.92
N GLY A 46 13.69 -9.05 -2.56
CA GLY A 46 12.79 -7.88 -2.53
C GLY A 46 12.27 -7.55 -3.94
N GLY A 47 10.96 -7.34 -4.10
CA GLY A 47 10.37 -6.87 -5.36
C GLY A 47 10.75 -5.41 -5.64
N LEU A 48 10.75 -4.97 -6.91
CA LEU A 48 11.27 -3.68 -7.39
C LEU A 48 10.70 -2.38 -6.75
N GLY A 49 9.76 -2.45 -5.80
CA GLY A 49 9.12 -1.27 -5.22
C GLY A 49 8.12 -0.59 -6.16
N ILE A 50 7.52 -1.35 -7.10
CA ILE A 50 6.57 -0.82 -8.09
C ILE A 50 5.12 -1.11 -7.70
N GLY A 51 4.87 -2.14 -6.88
CA GLY A 51 3.51 -2.65 -6.59
C GLY A 51 2.55 -1.57 -6.07
N LEU A 52 2.93 -0.83 -5.02
CA LEU A 52 2.05 0.20 -4.44
C LEU A 52 1.89 1.41 -5.36
N SER A 53 2.93 1.80 -6.10
CA SER A 53 2.81 2.86 -7.11
C SER A 53 1.80 2.51 -8.21
N LEU A 54 1.75 1.23 -8.61
CA LEU A 54 0.75 0.73 -9.55
C LEU A 54 -0.66 0.74 -8.94
N VAL A 55 -0.81 0.34 -7.67
CA VAL A 55 -2.09 0.42 -6.96
C VAL A 55 -2.63 1.85 -6.97
N ARG A 56 -1.80 2.83 -6.58
CA ARG A 56 -2.20 4.24 -6.60
C ARG A 56 -2.67 4.66 -7.98
N ARG A 57 -1.89 4.34 -9.03
CA ARG A 57 -2.26 4.70 -10.40
C ARG A 57 -3.58 4.08 -10.83
N LEU A 58 -3.82 2.81 -10.52
CA LEU A 58 -5.06 2.12 -10.88
C LEU A 58 -6.26 2.72 -10.14
N VAL A 59 -6.14 3.00 -8.84
CA VAL A 59 -7.20 3.62 -8.04
C VAL A 59 -7.53 5.02 -8.55
N GLU A 60 -6.52 5.85 -8.84
CA GLU A 60 -6.70 7.19 -9.41
C GLU A 60 -7.38 7.14 -10.79
N LEU A 61 -7.04 6.16 -11.64
CA LEU A 61 -7.69 5.97 -12.95
C LEU A 61 -9.18 5.62 -12.82
N HIS A 62 -9.60 5.05 -11.69
CA HIS A 62 -11.01 4.79 -11.36
C HIS A 62 -11.67 5.95 -10.61
N GLY A 63 -10.98 7.08 -10.41
CA GLY A 63 -11.48 8.24 -9.69
C GLY A 63 -11.47 8.12 -8.17
N GLY A 64 -10.84 7.08 -7.62
CA GLY A 64 -10.75 6.86 -6.18
C GLY A 64 -9.46 7.41 -5.55
N SER A 65 -9.27 7.12 -4.27
CA SER A 65 -8.05 7.42 -3.52
C SER A 65 -7.56 6.20 -2.73
N VAL A 66 -6.26 6.17 -2.42
CA VAL A 66 -5.65 5.11 -1.61
C VAL A 66 -4.76 5.73 -0.54
N SER A 67 -4.79 5.15 0.66
CA SER A 67 -3.94 5.53 1.79
C SER A 67 -3.43 4.28 2.50
N ALA A 68 -2.43 4.46 3.37
CA ALA A 68 -1.87 3.39 4.19
C ALA A 68 -1.72 3.88 5.64
N THR A 69 -1.95 2.97 6.58
CA THR A 69 -1.68 3.14 8.01
C THR A 69 -1.05 1.85 8.52
N SER A 70 -0.21 1.94 9.55
CA SER A 70 0.48 0.80 10.15
C SER A 70 0.79 1.05 11.61
#